data_AF-A0A259FIJ5-F1
#
_entry.id   AF-A0A259FIJ5-F1
#
_cell.length_a   1.000
_cell.length_b   1.000
_cell.length_c   1.000
_cell.angle_alpha   90.00
_cell.angle_beta   90.00
_cell.angle_gamma   90.00
#
_symmetry.space_group_name_H-M   'P 1'
#
loop_
_entity.id
_entity.type
_entity.pdbx_description
1 polymer ?
#
loop_
_entity_poly.entity_id
_entity_poly.type
_entity_poly.pdbx_seq_one_letter_code
_entity_poly.pdbx_strand_id
1 'polypeptide(L)'
;MTRFLLIGLLAASAAMPLQAADESRERQMLRRMQQQMQQVEQARALAEQDKAAALADKDKLERELDQAKAAGRKLARERAARSRAEGALKAAQGEIEVLKSTLAATEAKLADSQATLQTTVQTLAQTESAKKQTESRLAGTRQDLGQCRSHNGRLYTLSREMMTKYRDKTCQDALAQAEPFTGLKRVEVENLLETWRDAADRERLLARETAVTPPR
;
A
#
# COMPACT_ATOMS: atom_id res chain seq x y z
N MET A 1 -32.25 80.94 -115.24
CA MET A 1 -32.70 82.00 -116.16
C MET A 1 -33.18 83.17 -115.33
N THR A 2 -32.72 84.38 -115.69
CA THR A 2 -33.34 85.71 -115.49
C THR A 2 -33.71 86.16 -114.07
N ARG A 3 -33.03 87.15 -113.45
CA ARG A 3 -33.12 88.62 -113.70
C ARG A 3 -34.60 89.09 -113.59
N PHE A 4 -35.02 90.10 -112.84
CA PHE A 4 -34.39 91.36 -112.42
C PHE A 4 -35.47 92.22 -111.69
N LEU A 5 -35.04 93.28 -110.96
CA LEU A 5 -35.70 94.62 -110.83
C LEU A 5 -36.96 94.72 -109.93
N LEU A 6 -37.25 95.78 -109.16
CA LEU A 6 -36.65 97.11 -108.85
C LEU A 6 -37.36 97.71 -107.62
N ILE A 7 -36.57 98.41 -106.81
CA ILE A 7 -36.76 99.77 -106.23
C ILE A 7 -37.89 100.10 -105.24
N GLY A 8 -37.40 100.63 -104.11
CA GLY A 8 -37.85 101.90 -103.52
C GLY A 8 -38.21 101.74 -102.04
N LEU A 9 -37.79 102.56 -101.07
CA LEU A 9 -36.93 103.75 -100.95
C LEU A 9 -36.84 104.01 -99.42
N LEU A 10 -35.70 104.51 -98.92
CA LEU A 10 -35.42 105.27 -97.66
C LEU A 10 -36.51 105.36 -96.55
N ALA A 11 -36.24 105.37 -95.24
CA ALA A 11 -35.04 105.54 -94.43
C ALA A 11 -35.40 105.35 -92.93
N ALA A 12 -34.37 105.41 -92.07
CA ALA A 12 -34.39 105.63 -90.61
C ALA A 12 -34.36 104.39 -89.69
N SER A 13 -33.22 103.71 -89.75
CA SER A 13 -32.31 103.42 -88.62
C SER A 13 -32.83 103.50 -87.17
N ALA A 14 -32.71 102.34 -86.52
CA ALA A 14 -32.18 102.13 -85.16
C ALA A 14 -33.01 102.60 -83.96
N ALA A 15 -33.98 101.76 -83.60
CA ALA A 15 -34.21 101.43 -82.19
C ALA A 15 -34.37 99.91 -82.09
N MET A 16 -33.31 99.22 -81.67
CA MET A 16 -33.39 97.84 -81.20
C MET A 16 -32.62 97.70 -79.87
N PRO A 17 -33.11 96.82 -78.98
CA PRO A 17 -33.04 97.01 -77.54
C PRO A 17 -31.75 96.41 -76.96
N LEU A 18 -31.07 97.18 -76.10
CA LEU A 18 -29.85 96.74 -75.39
C LEU A 18 -30.11 96.25 -73.94
N GLN A 19 -31.36 95.90 -73.60
CA GLN A 19 -31.75 95.41 -72.27
C GLN A 19 -32.44 94.03 -72.38
N ALA A 20 -31.64 92.99 -72.61
CA ALA A 20 -32.03 91.57 -72.46
C ALA A 20 -30.84 90.63 -72.16
N ALA A 21 -29.60 91.16 -72.16
CA ALA A 21 -28.38 90.36 -71.98
C ALA A 21 -27.98 90.14 -70.51
N ASP A 22 -28.35 91.03 -69.58
CA ASP A 22 -28.04 90.87 -68.15
C ASP A 22 -29.01 89.91 -67.44
N GLU A 23 -30.31 89.99 -67.73
CA GLU A 23 -31.33 89.11 -67.15
C GLU A 23 -31.12 87.62 -67.56
N SER A 24 -30.52 87.37 -68.73
CA SER A 24 -30.23 86.02 -69.22
C SER A 24 -28.94 85.43 -68.63
N ARG A 25 -27.93 86.24 -68.32
CA ARG A 25 -26.69 85.81 -67.64
C ARG A 25 -26.91 85.49 -66.17
N GLU A 26 -27.70 86.31 -65.47
CA GLU A 26 -28.08 86.07 -64.08
C GLU A 26 -28.91 84.77 -63.94
N ARG A 27 -29.89 84.55 -64.82
CA ARG A 27 -30.65 83.29 -64.85
C ARG A 27 -29.78 82.06 -65.14
N GLN A 28 -28.75 82.19 -65.99
CA GLN A 28 -27.80 81.09 -66.24
C GLN A 28 -26.87 80.83 -65.05
N MET A 29 -26.42 81.88 -64.36
CA MET A 29 -25.62 81.76 -63.13
C MET A 29 -26.44 81.14 -61.99
N LEU A 30 -27.71 81.53 -61.83
CA LEU A 30 -28.63 80.94 -60.86
C LEU A 30 -28.91 79.46 -61.14
N ARG A 31 -29.09 79.06 -62.41
CA ARG A 31 -29.25 77.63 -62.78
C ARG A 31 -28.01 76.80 -62.46
N ARG A 32 -26.81 77.32 -62.73
CA ARG A 32 -25.55 76.65 -62.37
C ARG A 32 -25.38 76.54 -60.84
N MET A 33 -25.72 77.61 -60.12
CA MET A 33 -25.70 77.62 -58.66
C MET A 33 -26.72 76.62 -58.09
N GLN A 34 -27.92 76.52 -58.66
CA GLN A 34 -28.94 75.54 -58.29
C GLN A 34 -28.48 74.09 -58.59
N GLN A 35 -27.84 73.85 -59.72
CA GLN A 35 -27.26 72.54 -60.05
C GLN A 35 -26.11 72.16 -59.11
N GLN A 36 -25.23 73.12 -58.76
CA GLN A 36 -24.18 72.90 -57.76
C GLN A 36 -24.78 72.62 -56.37
N MET A 37 -25.85 73.33 -55.98
CA MET A 37 -26.54 73.10 -54.73
C MET A 37 -27.15 71.69 -54.68
N GLN A 38 -27.79 71.23 -55.77
CA GLN A 38 -28.30 69.85 -55.88
C GLN A 38 -27.18 68.80 -55.81
N GLN A 39 -26.04 69.02 -56.46
CA GLN A 39 -24.89 68.11 -56.37
C GLN A 39 -24.32 68.04 -54.95
N VAL A 40 -24.26 69.17 -54.24
CA VAL A 40 -23.81 69.22 -52.84
C VAL A 40 -24.83 68.54 -51.91
N GLU A 41 -26.13 68.72 -52.15
CA GLU A 41 -27.19 68.04 -51.39
C GLU A 41 -27.14 66.53 -51.60
N GLN A 42 -26.96 66.06 -52.84
CA GLN A 42 -26.78 64.64 -53.15
C GLN A 42 -25.52 64.08 -52.50
N ALA A 43 -24.39 64.80 -52.57
CA ALA A 43 -23.14 64.40 -51.93
C ALA A 43 -23.25 64.38 -50.40
N ARG A 44 -23.99 65.33 -49.80
CA ARG A 44 -24.28 65.32 -48.36
C ARG A 44 -25.17 64.14 -47.97
N ALA A 45 -26.21 63.85 -48.74
CA ALA A 45 -27.09 62.71 -48.47
C ALA A 45 -26.31 61.38 -48.55
N LEU A 46 -25.44 61.21 -49.55
CA LEU A 46 -24.55 60.05 -49.65
C LEU A 46 -23.57 59.98 -48.47
N ALA A 47 -22.94 61.10 -48.11
CA ALA A 47 -22.01 61.15 -46.98
C ALA A 47 -22.70 60.89 -45.62
N GLU A 48 -23.95 61.32 -45.44
CA GLU A 48 -24.75 61.01 -44.25
C GLU A 48 -25.15 59.54 -44.21
N GLN A 49 -25.50 58.95 -45.35
CA GLN A 49 -25.77 57.52 -45.48
C GLN A 49 -24.53 56.67 -45.16
N ASP A 50 -23.37 57.02 -45.72
CA ASP A 50 -22.11 56.31 -45.49
C ASP A 50 -21.67 56.42 -44.02
N LYS A 51 -21.86 57.58 -43.39
CA LYS A 51 -21.62 57.75 -41.95
C LYS A 51 -22.56 56.89 -41.12
N ALA A 52 -23.85 56.83 -41.47
CA ALA A 52 -24.81 55.98 -40.77
C ALA A 52 -24.46 54.50 -40.92
N ALA A 53 -24.05 54.06 -42.12
CA ALA A 53 -23.59 52.69 -42.37
C ALA A 53 -22.31 52.37 -41.58
N ALA A 54 -21.32 53.25 -41.61
CA ALA A 54 -20.06 53.07 -40.88
C ALA A 54 -20.26 53.02 -39.35
N LEU A 55 -21.20 53.82 -38.81
CA LEU A 55 -21.57 53.75 -37.39
C LEU A 55 -22.26 52.42 -37.05
N ALA A 56 -23.17 51.94 -37.91
CA ALA A 56 -23.82 50.64 -37.72
C ALA A 56 -22.82 49.47 -37.77
N ASP A 57 -21.86 49.53 -38.69
CA ASP A 57 -20.79 48.52 -38.79
C ASP A 57 -19.84 48.58 -37.59
N LYS A 58 -19.50 49.78 -37.12
CA LYS A 58 -18.70 49.96 -35.89
C LYS A 58 -19.42 49.33 -34.69
N ASP A 59 -20.70 49.64 -34.49
CA ASP A 59 -21.49 49.08 -33.38
C ASP A 59 -21.58 47.55 -33.46
N LYS A 60 -21.70 47.00 -34.68
CA LYS A 60 -21.70 45.56 -34.91
C LYS A 60 -20.35 44.93 -34.57
N LEU A 61 -19.25 45.52 -35.05
CA LEU A 61 -17.89 45.04 -34.78
C LEU A 61 -17.53 45.16 -33.29
N GLU A 62 -17.97 46.20 -32.60
CA GLU A 62 -17.79 46.34 -31.15
C GLU A 62 -18.52 45.21 -30.39
N ARG A 63 -19.76 44.87 -30.79
CA ARG A 63 -20.49 43.74 -30.21
C ARG A 63 -19.81 42.40 -30.47
N GLU A 64 -19.34 42.17 -31.70
CA GLU A 64 -18.61 40.94 -32.06
C GLU A 64 -17.29 40.83 -31.29
N LEU A 65 -16.58 41.95 -31.13
CA LEU A 65 -15.34 42.01 -30.36
C LEU A 65 -15.59 41.68 -28.88
N ASP A 66 -16.65 42.21 -28.29
CA ASP A 66 -17.00 41.93 -26.90
C ASP A 66 -17.45 40.47 -26.70
N GLN A 67 -18.19 39.91 -27.65
CA GLN A 67 -18.53 38.48 -27.66
C GLN A 67 -17.28 37.60 -27.80
N ALA A 68 -16.36 37.94 -28.71
CA ALA A 68 -15.11 37.23 -28.92
C ALA A 68 -14.22 37.30 -27.67
N LYS A 69 -14.14 38.46 -27.00
CA LYS A 69 -13.44 38.62 -25.73
C LYS A 69 -14.07 37.76 -24.62
N ALA A 70 -15.39 37.74 -24.52
CA ALA A 70 -16.10 36.91 -23.54
C ALA A 70 -15.85 35.40 -23.77
N ALA A 71 -15.94 34.96 -25.03
CA ALA A 71 -15.61 33.60 -25.43
C ALA A 71 -14.14 33.24 -25.14
N GLY A 72 -13.21 34.14 -25.45
CA GLY A 72 -11.79 33.98 -25.14
C GLY A 72 -11.52 33.83 -23.64
N ARG A 73 -12.18 34.65 -22.79
CA ARG A 73 -12.10 34.50 -21.33
C ARG A 73 -12.66 33.17 -20.85
N LYS A 74 -13.78 32.69 -21.43
CA LYS A 74 -14.36 31.39 -21.08
C LYS A 74 -13.42 30.24 -21.45
N LEU A 75 -12.87 30.25 -22.67
CA LEU A 75 -11.93 29.24 -23.14
C LEU A 75 -10.64 29.22 -22.29
N ALA A 76 -10.13 30.39 -21.90
CA ALA A 76 -8.99 30.49 -21.00
C ALA A 76 -9.27 29.84 -19.63
N ARG A 77 -10.47 30.06 -19.07
CA ARG A 77 -10.91 29.43 -17.81
C ARG A 77 -11.02 27.91 -17.96
N GLU A 78 -11.61 27.42 -19.04
CA GLU A 78 -11.74 25.98 -19.32
C GLU A 78 -10.37 25.32 -19.49
N ARG A 79 -9.43 25.95 -20.22
CA ARG A 79 -8.05 25.45 -20.35
C ARG A 79 -7.35 25.38 -19.00
N ALA A 80 -7.50 26.41 -18.16
CA ALA A 80 -6.94 26.41 -16.81
C ALA A 80 -7.56 25.31 -15.93
N ALA A 81 -8.88 25.10 -16.01
CA ALA A 81 -9.57 24.03 -15.28
C ALA A 81 -9.10 22.64 -15.75
N ARG A 82 -8.98 22.43 -17.06
CA ARG A 82 -8.48 21.19 -17.65
C ARG A 82 -7.04 20.89 -17.23
N SER A 83 -6.15 21.89 -17.28
CA SER A 83 -4.77 21.74 -16.83
C SER A 83 -4.68 21.34 -15.35
N ARG A 84 -5.52 21.91 -14.48
CA ARG A 84 -5.60 21.48 -13.08
C ARG A 84 -6.11 20.06 -12.93
N ALA A 85 -7.15 19.68 -13.68
CA ALA A 85 -7.69 18.32 -13.65
C ALA A 85 -6.67 17.28 -14.14
N GLU A 86 -5.91 17.58 -15.20
CA GLU A 86 -4.83 16.74 -15.70
C GLU A 86 -3.69 16.60 -14.67
N GLY A 87 -3.36 17.68 -13.96
CA GLY A 87 -2.40 17.64 -12.85
C GLY A 87 -2.88 16.75 -11.70
N ALA A 88 -4.14 16.91 -11.28
CA ALA A 88 -4.74 16.09 -10.22
C ALA A 88 -4.82 14.60 -10.62
N LEU A 89 -5.15 14.31 -11.89
CA LEU A 89 -5.18 12.94 -12.40
C LEU A 89 -3.79 12.28 -12.34
N LYS A 90 -2.74 13.01 -12.75
CA LYS A 90 -1.36 12.52 -12.66
C LYS A 90 -0.92 12.29 -11.21
N ALA A 91 -1.29 13.19 -10.30
CA ALA A 91 -1.00 13.03 -8.88
C ALA A 91 -1.70 11.78 -8.32
N ALA A 92 -2.99 11.59 -8.59
CA ALA A 92 -3.74 10.42 -8.17
C ALA A 92 -3.18 9.12 -8.76
N GLN A 93 -2.73 9.12 -10.02
CA GLN A 93 -2.04 7.99 -10.63
C GLN A 93 -0.73 7.65 -9.90
N GLY A 94 0.05 8.67 -9.53
CA GLY A 94 1.26 8.49 -8.73
C GLY A 94 0.96 7.90 -7.35
N GLU A 95 -0.06 8.40 -6.67
CA GLU A 95 -0.51 7.86 -5.38
C GLU A 95 -0.97 6.40 -5.49
N ILE A 96 -1.71 6.04 -6.54
CA ILE A 96 -2.12 4.65 -6.78
C ILE A 96 -0.91 3.72 -6.93
N GLU A 97 0.12 4.12 -7.68
CA GLU A 97 1.32 3.29 -7.84
C GLU A 97 2.12 3.16 -6.53
N VAL A 98 2.22 4.24 -5.75
CA VAL A 98 2.80 4.18 -4.40
C VAL A 98 2.00 3.23 -3.51
N LEU A 99 0.67 3.35 -3.49
CA LEU A 99 -0.20 2.50 -2.68
C LEU A 99 -0.08 1.02 -3.09
N LYS A 100 -0.05 0.71 -4.39
CA LYS A 100 0.20 -0.65 -4.88
C LYS A 100 1.54 -1.20 -4.40
N SER A 101 2.61 -0.41 -4.48
CA SER A 101 3.93 -0.81 -4.00
C SER A 101 3.91 -1.07 -2.49
N THR A 102 3.26 -0.19 -1.71
CA THR A 102 3.13 -0.39 -0.27
C THR A 102 2.30 -1.63 0.09
N LEU A 103 1.22 -1.90 -0.66
CA LEU A 103 0.38 -3.09 -0.47
C LEU A 103 1.18 -4.37 -0.75
N ALA A 104 1.91 -4.43 -1.87
CA ALA A 104 2.76 -5.58 -2.17
C ALA A 104 3.83 -5.80 -1.09
N ALA A 105 4.42 -4.72 -0.58
CA ALA A 105 5.42 -4.81 0.50
C ALA A 105 4.81 -5.27 1.84
N THR A 106 3.59 -4.85 2.18
CA THR A 106 2.91 -5.31 3.39
C THR A 106 2.44 -6.75 3.29
N GLU A 107 1.95 -7.17 2.13
CA GLU A 107 1.58 -8.58 1.85
C GLU A 107 2.81 -9.50 1.96
N ALA A 108 3.95 -9.09 1.41
CA ALA A 108 5.21 -9.85 1.54
C ALA A 108 5.65 -9.99 3.01
N LYS A 109 5.59 -8.90 3.79
CA LYS A 109 5.90 -8.93 5.24
C LYS A 109 4.95 -9.81 6.03
N LEU A 110 3.66 -9.81 5.66
CA LEU A 110 2.66 -10.66 6.30
C LEU A 110 2.95 -12.15 6.01
N ALA A 111 3.26 -12.50 4.76
CA ALA A 111 3.62 -13.85 4.38
C ALA A 111 4.88 -14.35 5.13
N ASP A 112 5.92 -13.50 5.21
CA ASP A 112 7.15 -13.82 5.95
C ASP A 112 6.91 -14.01 7.46
N SER A 113 6.07 -13.15 8.05
CA SER A 113 5.68 -13.27 9.46
C SER A 113 4.89 -14.55 9.73
N GLN A 114 4.00 -14.94 8.82
CA GLN A 114 3.24 -16.19 8.92
C GLN A 114 4.16 -17.42 8.80
N ALA A 115 5.11 -17.42 7.87
CA ALA A 115 6.08 -18.50 7.71
C ALA A 115 6.98 -18.63 8.95
N THR A 116 7.43 -17.50 9.50
CA THR A 116 8.21 -17.45 10.75
C THR A 116 7.40 -17.97 11.92
N LEU A 117 6.12 -17.60 12.02
CA LEU A 117 5.23 -18.08 13.09
C LEU A 117 5.03 -19.59 13.01
N GLN A 118 4.77 -20.13 11.81
CA GLN A 118 4.63 -21.58 11.62
C GLN A 118 5.91 -22.34 12.01
N THR A 119 7.07 -21.85 11.58
CA THR A 119 8.37 -22.44 11.95
C THR A 119 8.62 -22.37 13.45
N THR A 120 8.26 -21.25 14.09
CA THR A 120 8.39 -21.05 15.53
C THR A 120 7.49 -22.01 16.30
N VAL A 121 6.23 -22.18 15.89
CA VAL A 121 5.29 -23.11 16.50
C VAL A 121 5.77 -24.56 16.38
N GLN A 122 6.30 -24.96 15.22
CA GLN A 122 6.87 -26.30 15.04
C GLN A 122 8.10 -26.52 15.93
N THR A 123 9.02 -25.55 15.97
CA THR A 123 10.22 -25.61 16.82
C THR A 123 9.85 -25.68 18.30
N LEU A 124 8.84 -24.91 18.73
CA LEU A 124 8.35 -24.93 20.10
C LEU A 124 7.77 -26.29 20.46
N ALA A 125 6.92 -26.86 19.60
CA ALA A 125 6.34 -28.19 19.81
C ALA A 125 7.42 -29.29 19.91
N GLN A 126 8.45 -29.24 19.05
CA GLN A 126 9.58 -30.17 19.12
C GLN A 126 10.38 -30.01 20.43
N THR A 127 10.64 -28.76 20.83
CA THR A 127 11.37 -28.45 22.07
C THR A 127 10.60 -28.92 23.30
N GLU A 128 9.29 -28.69 23.35
CA GLU A 128 8.44 -29.17 24.43
C GLU A 128 8.41 -30.71 24.52
N SER A 129 8.34 -31.39 23.37
CA SER A 129 8.42 -32.85 23.32
C SER A 129 9.76 -33.37 23.83
N ALA A 130 10.87 -32.78 23.37
CA ALA A 130 12.22 -33.14 23.80
C ALA A 130 12.42 -32.88 25.31
N LYS A 131 11.87 -31.77 25.82
CA LYS A 131 11.88 -31.46 27.25
C LYS A 131 11.14 -32.53 28.05
N LYS A 132 9.91 -32.88 27.67
CA LYS A 132 9.12 -33.94 28.34
C LYS A 132 9.85 -35.28 28.34
N GLN A 133 10.47 -35.65 27.22
CA GLN A 133 11.26 -36.89 27.13
C GLN A 133 12.47 -36.86 28.08
N THR A 134 13.16 -35.73 28.16
CA THR A 134 14.32 -35.56 29.04
C THR A 134 13.90 -35.58 30.52
N GLU A 135 12.79 -34.93 30.86
CA GLU A 135 12.22 -34.95 32.21
C GLU A 135 11.81 -36.37 32.63
N SER A 136 11.17 -37.14 31.74
CA SER A 136 10.82 -38.55 31.96
C SER A 136 12.07 -39.41 32.19
N ARG A 137 13.09 -39.28 31.33
CA ARG A 137 14.37 -40.00 31.51
C ARG A 137 15.04 -39.65 32.83
N LEU A 138 15.06 -38.37 33.19
CA LEU A 138 15.65 -37.91 34.44
C LEU A 138 14.89 -38.45 35.66
N ALA A 139 13.55 -38.53 35.59
CA ALA A 139 12.74 -39.15 36.63
C ALA A 139 13.06 -40.64 36.78
N GLY A 140 13.14 -41.39 35.66
CA GLY A 140 13.54 -42.79 35.65
C GLY A 140 14.93 -43.01 36.26
N THR A 141 15.94 -42.26 35.81
CA THR A 141 17.30 -42.35 36.38
C THR A 141 17.34 -42.04 37.87
N ARG A 142 16.55 -41.07 38.35
CA ARG A 142 16.46 -40.76 39.78
C ARG A 142 15.83 -41.92 40.57
N GLN A 143 14.81 -42.55 40.02
CA GLN A 143 14.20 -43.74 40.61
C GLN A 143 15.21 -44.89 40.68
N ASP A 144 15.91 -45.17 39.59
CA ASP A 144 16.92 -46.23 39.52
C ASP A 144 18.05 -45.99 40.53
N LEU A 145 18.56 -44.75 40.60
CA LEU A 145 19.56 -44.38 41.60
C LEU A 145 19.04 -44.56 43.04
N GLY A 146 17.77 -44.25 43.29
CA GLY A 146 17.12 -44.48 44.59
C GLY A 146 17.08 -45.97 44.93
N GLN A 147 16.70 -46.82 43.97
CA GLN A 147 16.70 -48.27 44.14
C GLN A 147 18.12 -48.80 44.39
N CYS A 148 19.12 -48.40 43.59
CA CYS A 148 20.51 -48.79 43.78
C CYS A 148 21.03 -48.40 45.17
N ARG A 149 20.71 -47.19 45.66
CA ARG A 149 21.06 -46.76 47.01
C ARG A 149 20.42 -47.64 48.09
N SER A 150 19.15 -48.01 47.91
CA SER A 150 18.45 -48.90 48.84
C SER A 150 19.08 -50.30 48.87
N HIS A 151 19.33 -50.91 47.71
CA HIS A 151 19.97 -52.23 47.61
C HIS A 151 21.39 -52.21 48.19
N ASN A 152 22.19 -51.20 47.86
CA ASN A 152 23.53 -51.04 48.44
C ASN A 152 23.48 -50.89 49.97
N GLY A 153 22.49 -50.14 50.49
CA GLY A 153 22.27 -50.01 51.93
C GLY A 153 21.94 -51.36 52.59
N ARG A 154 21.08 -52.17 51.97
CA ARG A 154 20.71 -53.52 52.47
C ARG A 154 21.90 -54.48 52.44
N LEU A 155 22.67 -54.50 51.34
CA LEU A 155 23.90 -55.29 51.22
C LEU A 155 24.92 -54.91 52.29
N TYR A 156 25.07 -53.62 52.58
CA TYR A 156 25.95 -53.14 53.62
C TYR A 156 25.52 -53.61 55.02
N THR A 157 24.22 -53.53 55.32
CA THR A 157 23.65 -54.03 56.58
C THR A 157 23.88 -55.55 56.72
N LEU A 158 23.54 -56.34 55.71
CA LEU A 158 23.77 -57.79 55.71
C LEU A 158 25.25 -58.12 55.92
N SER A 159 26.15 -57.42 55.23
CA SER A 159 27.59 -57.61 55.38
C SER A 159 28.07 -57.32 56.81
N ARG A 160 27.56 -56.26 57.44
CA ARG A 160 27.87 -55.95 58.84
C ARG A 160 27.35 -57.02 59.79
N GLU A 161 26.13 -57.50 59.58
CA GLU A 161 25.54 -58.57 60.40
C GLU A 161 26.39 -59.85 60.34
N MET A 162 26.83 -60.26 59.13
CA MET A 162 27.73 -61.40 58.95
C MET A 162 29.06 -61.21 59.70
N MET A 163 29.69 -60.04 59.56
CA MET A 163 30.96 -59.73 60.23
C MET A 163 30.83 -59.73 61.76
N THR A 164 29.74 -59.16 62.29
CA THR A 164 29.46 -59.17 63.74
C THR A 164 29.28 -60.60 64.25
N LYS A 165 28.47 -61.42 63.58
CA LYS A 165 28.25 -62.83 63.95
C LYS A 165 29.53 -63.67 63.88
N TYR A 166 30.41 -63.40 62.91
CA TYR A 166 31.70 -64.07 62.83
C TYR A 166 32.66 -63.63 63.95
N ARG A 167 32.70 -62.33 64.26
CA ARG A 167 33.54 -61.76 65.32
C ARG A 167 33.11 -62.25 66.71
N ASP A 168 31.80 -62.34 66.95
CA ASP A 168 31.25 -62.73 68.25
C ASP A 168 31.32 -64.26 68.48
N LYS A 169 31.88 -65.03 67.53
CA LYS A 169 32.10 -66.47 67.65
C LYS A 169 33.20 -66.76 68.68
N THR A 170 32.84 -67.39 69.80
CA THR A 170 33.79 -67.71 70.88
C THR A 170 34.46 -69.07 70.67
N CYS A 171 35.59 -69.32 71.36
CA CYS A 171 36.23 -70.65 71.34
C CYS A 171 35.31 -71.79 71.80
N GLN A 172 34.33 -71.51 72.67
CA GLN A 172 33.33 -72.50 73.07
C GLN A 172 32.35 -72.82 71.93
N ASP A 173 31.97 -71.84 71.11
CA ASP A 173 31.12 -72.08 69.92
C ASP A 173 31.84 -72.93 68.86
N ALA A 174 33.17 -72.75 68.72
CA ALA A 174 33.97 -73.56 67.81
C ALA A 174 34.06 -75.04 68.26
N LEU A 175 34.16 -75.28 69.57
CA LEU A 175 34.18 -76.63 70.14
C LEU A 175 32.80 -77.31 70.04
N ALA A 176 31.73 -76.58 70.36
CA ALA A 176 30.34 -77.06 70.27
C ALA A 176 29.91 -77.37 68.83
N GLN A 177 30.47 -76.68 67.83
CA GLN A 177 30.21 -76.95 66.42
C GLN A 177 30.91 -78.24 65.91
N ALA A 178 31.97 -78.68 66.59
CA ALA A 178 32.72 -79.90 66.28
C ALA A 178 32.21 -81.15 67.01
N GLU A 179 31.15 -81.04 67.83
CA GLU A 179 30.65 -82.16 68.60
C GLU A 179 29.94 -83.22 67.73
N PRO A 180 30.38 -84.50 67.77
CA PRO A 180 29.87 -85.55 66.90
C PRO A 180 28.52 -86.16 67.34
N PHE A 181 28.01 -85.83 68.53
CA PHE A 181 26.89 -86.57 69.14
C PHE A 181 25.50 -85.91 69.00
N THR A 182 25.38 -84.57 68.98
CA THR A 182 24.07 -83.89 68.89
C THR A 182 23.85 -83.13 67.58
N GLY A 183 24.91 -82.65 66.92
CA GLY A 183 24.84 -81.97 65.61
C GLY A 183 24.04 -80.65 65.58
N LEU A 184 23.42 -80.23 66.68
CA LEU A 184 22.50 -79.10 66.75
C LEU A 184 23.14 -77.78 66.31
N LYS A 185 24.38 -77.51 66.76
CA LYS A 185 25.12 -76.30 66.37
C LYS A 185 25.55 -76.27 64.91
N ARG A 186 25.78 -77.44 64.29
CA ARG A 186 26.05 -77.53 62.85
C ARG A 186 24.82 -77.11 62.04
N VAL A 187 23.65 -77.65 62.40
CA VAL A 187 22.37 -77.31 61.75
C VAL A 187 22.00 -75.84 61.97
N GLU A 188 22.27 -75.28 63.15
CA GLU A 188 22.03 -73.85 63.42
C GLU A 188 22.87 -72.93 62.52
N VAL A 189 24.13 -73.30 62.27
CA VAL A 189 25.00 -72.55 61.36
C VAL A 189 24.62 -72.75 59.90
N GLU A 190 24.19 -73.95 59.50
CA GLU A 190 23.62 -74.21 58.16
C GLU A 190 22.36 -73.37 57.93
N ASN A 191 21.42 -73.35 58.88
CA ASN A 191 20.21 -72.53 58.80
C ASN A 191 20.52 -71.02 58.73
N LEU A 192 21.53 -70.56 59.47
CA LEU A 192 21.96 -69.16 59.41
C LEU A 192 22.57 -68.81 58.05
N LEU A 193 23.41 -69.69 57.51
CA LEU A 193 24.02 -69.54 56.19
C LEU A 193 22.96 -69.55 55.09
N GLU A 194 21.95 -70.41 55.21
CA GLU A 194 20.81 -70.49 54.32
C GLU A 194 19.95 -69.21 54.40
N THR A 195 19.67 -68.71 55.60
CA THR A 195 18.96 -67.43 55.79
C THR A 195 19.68 -66.26 55.11
N TRP A 196 21.01 -66.23 55.18
CA TRP A 196 21.82 -65.20 54.52
C TRP A 196 21.90 -65.38 53.01
N ARG A 197 22.02 -66.62 52.52
CA ARG A 197 21.92 -66.94 51.10
C ARG A 197 20.57 -66.48 50.55
N ASP A 198 19.48 -66.83 51.22
CA ASP A 198 18.14 -66.42 50.84
C ASP A 198 17.98 -64.89 50.86
N ALA A 199 18.56 -64.20 51.84
CA ALA A 199 18.53 -62.74 51.90
C ALA A 199 19.29 -62.11 50.72
N ALA A 200 20.48 -62.61 50.40
CA ALA A 200 21.28 -62.14 49.27
C ALA A 200 20.62 -62.47 47.92
N ASP A 201 20.04 -63.66 47.77
CA ASP A 201 19.37 -64.09 46.56
C ASP A 201 18.05 -63.34 46.34
N ARG A 202 17.30 -63.02 47.41
CA ARG A 202 16.13 -62.11 47.33
C ARG A 202 16.50 -60.74 46.78
N GLU A 203 17.56 -60.12 47.30
CA GLU A 203 18.03 -58.81 46.81
C GLU A 203 18.55 -58.88 45.36
N ARG A 204 19.19 -59.99 44.98
CA ARG A 204 19.65 -60.23 43.61
C ARG A 204 18.50 -60.41 42.62
N LEU A 205 17.43 -61.10 43.03
CA LEU A 205 16.23 -61.29 42.21
C LEU A 205 15.48 -59.96 42.04
N LEU A 206 15.34 -59.17 43.11
CA LEU A 206 14.75 -57.83 43.06
C LEU A 206 15.54 -56.90 42.12
N ALA A 207 16.87 -56.92 42.19
CA ALA A 207 17.72 -56.15 41.27
C ALA A 207 17.62 -56.61 39.80
N ARG A 208 17.33 -57.88 39.57
CA ARG A 208 17.15 -58.44 38.22
C ARG A 208 15.75 -58.14 37.67
N GLU A 209 14.74 -58.12 38.51
CA GLU A 209 13.36 -57.79 38.16
C GLU A 209 13.22 -56.29 37.84
N THR A 210 13.88 -55.41 38.60
CA THR A 210 13.94 -53.97 38.28
C THR A 210 14.72 -53.69 36.99
N ALA A 211 15.75 -54.48 36.66
CA ALA A 211 16.50 -54.35 35.41
C ALA A 211 15.72 -54.82 34.16
N VAL A 212 14.72 -55.69 34.30
CA VAL A 212 13.92 -56.25 33.20
C VAL A 212 12.67 -55.41 32.92
N THR A 213 12.23 -54.60 33.88
CA THR A 213 11.01 -53.79 33.76
C THR A 213 11.39 -52.34 33.43
N PRO A 214 11.31 -51.88 32.18
CA PRO A 214 11.59 -50.48 31.87
C PRO A 214 10.56 -49.58 32.58
N PRO A 215 10.97 -48.40 33.08
CA PRO A 215 10.04 -47.45 33.64
C PRO A 215 9.04 -47.02 32.55
N ARG A 216 7.74 -47.16 32.86
CA ARG A 216 6.64 -46.63 32.04
C ARG A 216 6.59 -45.11 32.10
#